data_AF-A0A3D3K7D0-F1
#
_entry.id   AF-A0A3D3K7D0-F1
#
_cell.length_a   1.000
_cell.length_b   1.000
_cell.length_c   1.000
_cell.angle_alpha   90.00
_cell.angle_beta   90.00
_cell.angle_gamma   90.00
#
_symmetry.space_group_name_H-M   'P 1'
#
loop_
_entity.id
_entity.type
_entity.pdbx_description
1 polymer ?
#
loop_
_entity_poly.entity_id
_entity_poly.type
_entity_poly.pdbx_seq_one_letter_code
_entity_poly.pdbx_strand_id
1 'polypeptide(L)'
;MRNKLFYLFATLFVACSQASAAEIGARTRAEIAATLSRIVAREVSGGGVRVQAVKVGRGVVEIHASIGLSYYPFREENVAAMRDSVRALLPAEFARSQIVLYTDRHEIAQLIPMACRTPAAPDPKAKKKKRKQGSTGPVPFVNRAGRPLVTRLSALSQPDRGLAGRHIALWQSHGRYFDQKQNRWRWQRSRLWETCEDLYTQSYVLPYLVPMLERAGAVVLLPRERDVQTVELLADNDAAGQYRETQGVRAWLDGGAGFAHRKFVYVTGENPFRDGTTRFVESVAEGEPESTASWSVSVPEAGEYAVYVSYESTPRSADDATYTVRHLGGESKVAVNQTMGGGTWICIGTFPFAAGEQEPVVLTNRSRTAGRTVSADAVKIGGGYGNVARTAGEAFRADGADDDDYAERTSGYPRFCEGARYWLQWAGFGEEVYAPKGHTDDYKEDYMSRAHWVNALMGGSERMPDSTGLRIPIDMALAFHSDAGVRDGDEVIGTLGIYFTRDKGGRFEGGADRYRSRDLTDLVMTQIVADIRRTWEPEWMRRGMWNRSYYEARVPGVPTMLLELLSHQNFADM
;
A
#
# COMPACT_ATOMS: atom_id res chain seq x y z
N MET A 1 42.72 -23.43 70.62
CA MET A 1 43.81 -24.43 70.70
C MET A 1 43.32 -25.76 70.17
N ARG A 2 44.27 -26.55 69.70
CA ARG A 2 44.20 -27.77 68.87
C ARG A 2 43.32 -28.93 69.38
N ASN A 3 42.99 -29.78 68.40
CA ASN A 3 42.78 -31.24 68.43
C ASN A 3 41.36 -31.75 68.72
N LYS A 4 40.67 -32.28 67.70
CA LYS A 4 40.72 -33.65 67.16
C LYS A 4 39.97 -34.66 68.04
N LEU A 5 38.81 -35.11 67.58
CA LEU A 5 38.26 -36.42 67.89
C LEU A 5 37.51 -36.99 66.66
N PHE A 6 37.97 -38.15 66.21
CA PHE A 6 37.43 -39.09 65.21
C PHE A 6 37.56 -40.45 65.95
N TYR A 7 36.61 -41.37 66.08
CA TYR A 7 35.60 -42.01 65.21
C TYR A 7 34.44 -42.51 66.14
N LEU A 8 33.22 -42.88 65.74
CA LEU A 8 32.83 -43.99 64.84
C LEU A 8 31.28 -44.02 64.65
N PHE A 9 30.84 -44.12 63.38
CA PHE A 9 29.60 -44.71 62.80
C PHE A 9 28.21 -44.62 63.46
N ALA A 10 27.23 -44.05 62.73
CA ALA A 10 26.02 -44.74 62.26
C ALA A 10 25.15 -43.84 61.32
N THR A 11 25.16 -44.19 60.03
CA THR A 11 24.03 -44.19 59.06
C THR A 11 22.83 -43.25 59.27
N LEU A 12 22.71 -42.24 58.40
CA LEU A 12 21.46 -41.92 57.70
C LEU A 12 21.78 -41.16 56.40
N PHE A 13 22.03 -41.88 55.31
CA PHE A 13 22.04 -41.30 53.97
C PHE A 13 20.58 -41.02 53.59
N VAL A 14 20.12 -39.80 53.83
CA VAL A 14 18.91 -39.28 53.18
C VAL A 14 19.28 -39.11 51.71
N ALA A 15 18.88 -40.08 50.90
CA ALA A 15 18.83 -39.90 49.46
C ALA A 15 17.76 -38.84 49.15
N CYS A 16 18.16 -37.57 49.15
CA CYS A 16 17.46 -36.55 48.39
C CYS A 16 17.61 -36.92 46.91
N SER A 17 16.69 -37.74 46.42
CA SER A 17 16.42 -37.82 44.99
C SER A 17 16.00 -36.41 44.57
N GLN A 18 16.91 -35.70 43.89
CA GLN A 18 16.47 -34.65 42.99
C GLN A 18 15.58 -35.34 41.96
N ALA A 19 14.26 -35.24 42.15
CA ALA A 19 13.31 -35.56 41.10
C ALA A 19 13.66 -34.64 39.92
N SER A 20 14.36 -35.20 38.94
CA SER A 20 14.56 -34.56 37.64
C SER A 20 13.18 -34.12 37.15
N ALA A 21 13.01 -32.82 36.87
CA ALA A 21 11.81 -32.35 36.21
C ALA A 21 11.65 -33.18 34.93
N ALA A 22 10.52 -33.87 34.78
CA ALA A 22 10.30 -34.75 33.65
C ALA A 22 10.54 -33.98 32.33
N GLU A 23 11.63 -34.33 31.64
CA GLU A 23 11.97 -33.68 30.39
C GLU A 23 11.05 -34.23 29.29
N ILE A 24 10.43 -33.32 28.54
CA ILE A 24 9.70 -33.69 27.32
C ILE A 24 10.74 -34.20 26.31
N GLY A 25 10.80 -35.51 26.15
CA GLY A 25 11.83 -36.23 25.38
C GLY A 25 11.79 -35.96 23.88
N ALA A 26 12.89 -36.31 23.19
CA ALA A 26 13.07 -36.04 21.76
C ALA A 26 11.96 -36.64 20.87
N ARG A 27 11.46 -37.84 21.23
CA ARG A 27 10.35 -38.50 20.52
C ARG A 27 9.06 -37.67 20.57
N THR A 28 8.64 -37.24 21.75
CA THR A 28 7.45 -36.39 21.92
C THR A 28 7.61 -35.06 21.17
N ARG A 29 8.80 -34.45 21.19
CA ARG A 29 9.08 -33.24 20.41
C ARG A 29 8.93 -33.47 18.91
N ALA A 30 9.40 -34.61 18.39
CA ALA A 30 9.25 -34.98 16.99
C ALA A 30 7.78 -35.24 16.61
N GLU A 31 7.02 -35.90 17.48
CA GLU A 31 5.58 -36.15 17.29
C GLU A 31 4.76 -34.84 17.31
N ILE A 32 5.11 -33.90 18.19
CA ILE A 32 4.56 -32.54 18.21
C ILE A 32 4.89 -31.81 16.90
N ALA A 33 6.17 -31.83 16.47
CA ALA A 33 6.61 -31.19 15.23
C ALA A 33 5.87 -31.75 14.01
N ALA A 34 5.72 -33.07 13.92
CA ALA A 34 4.99 -33.74 12.85
C ALA A 34 3.50 -33.39 12.87
N THR A 35 2.87 -33.34 14.06
CA THR A 35 1.46 -32.96 14.20
C THR A 35 1.22 -31.51 13.80
N LEU A 36 2.04 -30.58 14.28
CA LEU A 36 1.95 -29.18 13.87
C LEU A 36 2.22 -29.02 12.37
N SER A 37 3.17 -29.75 11.80
CA SER A 37 3.43 -29.74 10.36
C SER A 37 2.23 -30.23 9.56
N ARG A 38 1.56 -31.29 9.99
CA ARG A 38 0.32 -31.78 9.34
C ARG A 38 -0.82 -30.77 9.43
N ILE A 39 -0.97 -30.07 10.56
CA ILE A 39 -1.99 -29.03 10.70
C ILE A 39 -1.68 -27.88 9.73
N VAL A 40 -0.42 -27.41 9.71
CA VAL A 40 -0.01 -26.32 8.83
C VAL A 40 -0.17 -26.68 7.35
N ALA A 41 0.20 -27.90 6.96
CA ALA A 41 0.12 -28.37 5.58
C ALA A 41 -1.30 -28.44 5.01
N ARG A 42 -2.34 -28.44 5.85
CA ARG A 42 -3.75 -28.35 5.38
C ARG A 42 -4.08 -26.98 4.80
N GLU A 43 -3.40 -25.95 5.28
CA GLU A 43 -3.66 -24.57 4.86
C GLU A 43 -2.53 -23.97 4.04
N VAL A 44 -1.27 -24.30 4.35
CA VAL A 44 -0.09 -23.63 3.78
C VAL A 44 0.83 -24.64 3.10
N SER A 45 1.12 -24.42 1.81
CA SER A 45 2.06 -25.22 1.04
C SER A 45 3.51 -24.96 1.47
N GLY A 46 4.32 -26.03 1.56
CA GLY A 46 5.74 -25.95 1.92
C GLY A 46 6.06 -25.53 3.37
N GLY A 47 5.06 -25.46 4.26
CA GLY A 47 5.20 -25.00 5.65
C GLY A 47 5.61 -26.08 6.64
N GLY A 48 6.87 -26.51 6.65
CA GLY A 48 7.38 -27.44 7.67
C GLY A 48 7.52 -26.81 9.06
N VAL A 49 7.06 -27.49 10.12
CA VAL A 49 7.18 -27.04 11.51
C VAL A 49 8.19 -27.90 12.27
N ARG A 50 9.22 -27.27 12.84
CA ARG A 50 10.19 -27.90 13.75
C ARG A 50 9.99 -27.35 15.16
N VAL A 51 10.08 -28.22 16.17
CA VAL A 51 10.16 -27.80 17.57
C VAL A 51 11.62 -27.46 17.88
N GLN A 52 11.89 -26.18 18.15
CA GLN A 52 13.22 -25.65 18.42
C GLN A 52 13.58 -25.73 19.90
N ALA A 53 12.60 -25.52 20.78
CA ALA A 53 12.79 -25.63 22.22
C ALA A 53 11.47 -26.00 22.91
N VAL A 54 11.57 -26.65 24.06
CA VAL A 54 10.46 -26.88 24.99
C VAL A 54 10.92 -26.45 26.36
N LYS A 55 10.13 -25.63 27.04
CA LYS A 55 10.38 -25.20 28.42
C LYS A 55 9.22 -25.62 29.29
N VAL A 56 9.55 -26.31 30.38
CA VAL A 56 8.56 -26.79 31.34
C VAL A 56 8.67 -25.91 32.59
N GLY A 57 7.61 -25.17 32.88
CA GLY A 57 7.44 -24.39 34.10
C GLY A 57 6.38 -24.99 35.01
N ARG A 58 6.12 -24.33 36.14
CA ARG A 58 5.08 -24.75 37.08
C ARG A 58 3.69 -24.57 36.45
N GLY A 59 3.11 -25.68 35.98
CA GLY A 59 1.77 -25.69 35.36
C GLY A 59 1.71 -25.09 33.95
N VAL A 60 2.86 -24.88 33.29
CA VAL A 60 2.96 -24.30 31.94
C VAL A 60 3.97 -25.10 31.13
N VAL A 61 3.63 -25.42 29.88
CA VAL A 61 4.53 -26.01 28.90
C VAL A 61 4.63 -25.06 27.70
N GLU A 62 5.80 -24.49 27.50
CA GLU A 62 6.10 -23.62 26.36
C GLU A 62 6.77 -24.43 25.25
N ILE A 63 6.22 -24.36 24.04
CA ILE A 63 6.81 -24.99 22.85
C ILE A 63 7.16 -23.90 21.85
N HIS A 64 8.44 -23.78 21.54
CA HIS A 64 8.96 -22.86 20.55
C HIS A 64 9.11 -23.58 19.22
N ALA A 65 8.31 -23.19 18.23
CA ALA A 65 8.29 -23.73 16.89
C ALA A 65 8.99 -22.80 15.89
N SER A 66 9.48 -23.38 14.80
CA SER A 66 10.05 -22.63 13.68
C SER A 66 9.04 -21.68 13.03
N ILE A 67 9.55 -20.74 12.23
CA ILE A 67 8.76 -19.73 11.52
C ILE A 67 7.68 -20.31 10.59
N GLY A 68 7.82 -21.55 10.11
CA GLY A 68 6.77 -22.21 9.30
C GLY A 68 5.39 -22.21 9.97
N LEU A 69 5.34 -22.27 11.32
CA LEU A 69 4.08 -22.18 12.05
C LEU A 69 3.45 -20.77 11.97
N SER A 70 4.24 -19.70 11.82
CA SER A 70 3.73 -18.32 11.79
C SER A 70 2.94 -17.97 10.52
N TYR A 71 3.07 -18.80 9.47
CA TYR A 71 2.36 -18.66 8.20
C TYR A 71 0.90 -19.13 8.28
N TYR A 72 0.55 -19.90 9.31
CA TYR A 72 -0.80 -20.39 9.50
C TYR A 72 -1.79 -19.23 9.80
N PRO A 73 -2.99 -19.22 9.20
CA PRO A 73 -4.01 -18.21 9.45
C PRO A 73 -4.69 -18.43 10.81
N PHE A 74 -4.05 -17.96 11.88
CA PHE A 74 -4.56 -18.18 13.24
C PHE A 74 -5.92 -17.53 13.49
N ARG A 75 -6.83 -18.29 14.09
CA ARG A 75 -8.15 -17.91 14.61
C ARG A 75 -8.30 -18.49 16.01
N GLU A 76 -9.25 -18.00 16.79
CA GLU A 76 -9.42 -18.44 18.18
C GLU A 76 -9.69 -19.95 18.25
N GLU A 77 -10.56 -20.48 17.38
CA GLU A 77 -10.88 -21.91 17.37
C GLU A 77 -9.68 -22.78 16.99
N ASN A 78 -8.89 -22.37 15.99
CA ASN A 78 -7.78 -23.19 15.50
C ASN A 78 -6.56 -23.14 16.43
N VAL A 79 -6.34 -22.02 17.14
CA VAL A 79 -5.33 -21.92 18.20
C VAL A 79 -5.67 -22.85 19.36
N ALA A 80 -6.95 -22.89 19.77
CA ALA A 80 -7.41 -23.83 20.79
C ALA A 80 -7.19 -25.28 20.36
N ALA A 81 -7.64 -25.65 19.15
CA ALA A 81 -7.48 -26.99 18.60
C ALA A 81 -6.01 -27.42 18.47
N MET A 82 -5.11 -26.51 18.10
CA MET A 82 -3.66 -26.79 18.07
C MET A 82 -3.12 -27.09 19.47
N ARG A 83 -3.50 -26.30 20.48
CA ARG A 83 -3.07 -26.53 21.86
C ARG A 83 -3.58 -27.87 22.38
N ASP A 84 -4.80 -28.26 22.05
CA ASP A 84 -5.36 -29.55 22.44
C ASP A 84 -4.70 -30.73 21.72
N SER A 85 -4.38 -30.56 20.43
CA SER A 85 -3.60 -31.55 19.67
C SER A 85 -2.22 -31.77 20.27
N VAL A 86 -1.57 -30.70 20.74
CA VAL A 86 -0.30 -30.79 21.45
C VAL A 86 -0.49 -31.42 22.83
N ARG A 87 -1.56 -31.08 23.57
CA ARG A 87 -1.89 -31.64 24.90
C ARG A 87 -1.98 -33.15 24.86
N ALA A 88 -2.63 -33.69 23.83
CA ALA A 88 -2.83 -35.12 23.65
C ALA A 88 -1.51 -35.90 23.48
N LEU A 89 -0.43 -35.23 23.07
CA LEU A 89 0.89 -35.84 22.87
C LEU A 89 1.81 -35.69 24.10
N LEU A 90 1.45 -34.83 25.06
CA LEU A 90 2.25 -34.62 26.25
C LEU A 90 2.03 -35.73 27.28
N PRO A 91 3.06 -36.09 28.09
CA PRO A 91 2.91 -36.99 29.22
C PRO A 91 1.75 -36.58 30.15
N ALA A 92 1.10 -37.56 30.79
CA ALA A 92 -0.10 -37.37 31.61
C ALA A 92 0.10 -36.37 32.77
N GLU A 93 1.32 -36.23 33.28
CA GLU A 93 1.68 -35.24 34.30
C GLU A 93 1.47 -33.78 33.84
N PHE A 94 1.51 -33.53 32.53
CA PHE A 94 1.25 -32.22 31.92
C PHE A 94 -0.18 -32.05 31.41
N ALA A 95 -1.08 -33.03 31.63
CA ALA A 95 -2.45 -32.99 31.11
C ALA A 95 -3.23 -31.73 31.56
N ARG A 96 -2.91 -31.21 32.75
CA ARG A 96 -3.50 -29.98 33.31
C ARG A 96 -2.67 -28.72 33.08
N SER A 97 -1.48 -28.84 32.48
CA SER A 97 -0.64 -27.69 32.19
C SER A 97 -1.28 -26.78 31.14
N GLN A 98 -1.03 -25.49 31.26
CA GLN A 98 -1.29 -24.53 30.19
C GLN A 98 -0.26 -24.74 29.08
N ILE A 99 -0.72 -24.90 27.85
CA ILE A 99 0.16 -25.05 26.68
C ILE A 99 0.26 -23.71 25.99
N VAL A 100 1.50 -23.25 25.83
CA VAL A 100 1.82 -21.98 25.17
C VAL A 100 2.69 -22.28 23.97
N LEU A 101 2.20 -21.93 22.78
CA LEU A 101 2.91 -22.18 21.53
C LEU A 101 3.52 -20.86 21.05
N TYR A 102 4.80 -20.86 20.74
CA TYR A 102 5.54 -19.72 20.24
C TYR A 102 6.04 -19.97 18.81
N THR A 103 6.00 -18.95 17.97
CA THR A 103 6.64 -18.91 16.65
C THR A 103 6.99 -17.46 16.29
N ASP A 104 8.07 -17.25 15.54
CA ASP A 104 8.62 -15.92 15.20
C ASP A 104 8.75 -14.96 16.41
N ARG A 105 9.05 -15.51 17.61
CA ARG A 105 9.13 -14.80 18.91
C ARG A 105 7.80 -14.31 19.49
N HIS A 106 6.67 -14.70 18.91
CA HIS A 106 5.34 -14.39 19.42
C HIS A 106 4.62 -15.65 19.88
N GLU A 107 3.80 -15.50 20.91
CA GLU A 107 2.82 -16.52 21.24
C GLU A 107 1.75 -16.53 20.13
N ILE A 108 1.30 -17.72 19.68
CA ILE A 108 0.47 -17.84 18.47
C ILE A 108 -0.88 -17.13 18.56
N ALA A 109 -1.49 -16.99 19.75
CA ALA A 109 -2.73 -16.24 19.90
C ALA A 109 -2.51 -14.72 19.71
N GLN A 110 -1.29 -14.22 19.92
CA GLN A 110 -0.92 -12.85 19.56
C GLN A 110 -0.85 -12.62 18.05
N LEU A 111 -0.80 -13.70 17.25
CA LEU A 111 -0.78 -13.68 15.79
C LEU A 111 -2.17 -13.85 15.17
N ILE A 112 -3.24 -13.91 15.97
CA ILE A 112 -4.62 -13.78 15.45
C ILE A 112 -4.81 -12.33 14.99
N PRO A 113 -5.25 -12.07 13.75
CA PRO A 113 -5.50 -10.70 13.28
C PRO A 113 -6.41 -9.95 14.24
N MET A 114 -6.13 -8.66 14.48
CA MET A 114 -6.91 -7.87 15.44
C MET A 114 -8.43 -7.88 15.13
N ALA A 115 -8.81 -7.89 13.85
CA ALA A 115 -10.20 -7.96 13.41
C ALA A 115 -10.90 -9.31 13.69
N CYS A 116 -10.13 -10.37 13.92
CA CYS A 116 -10.62 -11.73 14.17
C CYS A 116 -10.62 -12.11 15.66
N ARG A 117 -10.31 -11.16 16.57
CA ARG A 117 -10.31 -11.41 18.01
C ARG A 117 -11.68 -11.10 18.59
N THR A 118 -12.18 -11.98 19.44
CA THR A 118 -13.35 -11.68 20.25
C THR A 118 -13.02 -10.53 21.18
N PRO A 119 -13.80 -9.43 21.18
CA PRO A 119 -13.59 -8.33 22.12
C PRO A 119 -13.68 -8.88 23.54
N ALA A 120 -12.62 -8.69 24.34
CA ALA A 120 -12.67 -9.08 25.74
C ALA A 120 -13.86 -8.38 26.43
N ALA A 121 -14.64 -9.13 27.23
CA ALA A 121 -15.69 -8.55 28.04
C ALA A 121 -15.10 -7.38 28.87
N PRO A 122 -15.79 -6.24 28.96
CA PRO A 122 -15.24 -5.07 29.64
C PRO A 122 -15.01 -5.39 31.12
N ASP A 123 -13.76 -5.58 31.53
CA ASP A 123 -13.39 -5.74 32.94
C ASP A 123 -13.55 -4.39 33.68
N PRO A 124 -14.47 -4.29 34.66
CA PRO A 124 -14.67 -3.07 35.44
C PRO A 124 -13.40 -2.62 36.19
N LYS A 125 -12.49 -3.55 36.53
CA LYS A 125 -11.23 -3.27 37.22
C LYS A 125 -10.14 -2.76 36.27
N ALA A 126 -10.15 -3.19 35.00
CA ALA A 126 -9.25 -2.69 33.96
C ALA A 126 -9.50 -1.22 33.58
N LYS A 127 -10.74 -0.72 33.69
CA LYS A 127 -11.05 0.71 33.50
C LYS A 127 -10.30 1.63 34.48
N LYS A 128 -10.12 1.21 35.74
CA LYS A 128 -9.37 1.97 36.76
C LYS A 128 -7.85 1.96 36.49
N LYS A 129 -7.29 0.86 35.95
CA LYS A 129 -5.87 0.77 35.54
C LYS A 129 -5.58 1.57 34.25
N LYS A 130 -6.47 1.52 33.24
CA LYS A 130 -6.37 2.30 31.98
C LYS A 130 -6.28 3.82 32.18
N ARG A 131 -6.76 4.34 33.31
CA ARG A 131 -6.71 5.77 33.66
C ARG A 131 -5.38 6.21 34.28
N LYS A 132 -4.57 5.27 34.80
CA LYS A 132 -3.28 5.56 35.48
C LYS A 132 -2.05 5.13 34.68
N GLN A 133 -2.20 4.17 33.76
CA GLN A 133 -1.20 3.73 32.80
C GLN A 133 -1.91 3.76 31.44
N GLY A 134 -1.40 4.51 30.46
CA GLY A 134 -1.97 4.60 29.12
C GLY A 134 -2.38 3.24 28.55
N SER A 135 -3.38 3.21 27.65
CA SER A 135 -4.07 2.00 27.22
C SER A 135 -3.12 0.81 26.96
N THR A 136 -3.24 -0.26 27.75
CA THR A 136 -2.49 -1.53 27.58
C THR A 136 -3.05 -2.42 26.45
N GLY A 137 -3.99 -1.90 25.65
CA GLY A 137 -4.57 -2.63 24.52
C GLY A 137 -3.77 -2.43 23.23
N PRO A 138 -3.95 -3.29 22.23
CA PRO A 138 -3.33 -3.10 20.92
C PRO A 138 -3.77 -1.76 20.33
N VAL A 139 -2.80 -0.93 19.94
CA VAL A 139 -3.05 0.35 19.28
C VAL A 139 -3.42 0.08 17.81
N PRO A 140 -4.61 0.49 17.34
CA PRO A 140 -4.97 0.39 15.94
C PRO A 140 -4.19 1.43 15.12
N PHE A 141 -3.93 1.12 13.86
CA PHE A 141 -3.48 2.14 12.91
C PHE A 141 -4.72 2.84 12.35
N VAL A 142 -4.83 4.15 12.56
CA VAL A 142 -5.96 4.95 12.05
C VAL A 142 -5.43 6.30 11.63
N ASN A 143 -5.52 6.63 10.35
CA ASN A 143 -5.14 7.93 9.83
C ASN A 143 -6.42 8.73 9.56
N ARG A 144 -6.81 9.65 10.46
CA ARG A 144 -8.11 10.33 10.32
C ARG A 144 -7.98 11.54 9.41
N ALA A 145 -8.98 11.72 8.56
CA ALA A 145 -9.31 13.02 7.99
C ALA A 145 -10.80 13.28 8.17
N GLY A 146 -11.17 14.56 8.30
CA GLY A 146 -12.58 14.95 8.39
C GLY A 146 -13.36 14.64 7.10
N ARG A 147 -12.67 14.61 5.95
CA ARG A 147 -13.22 14.33 4.63
C ARG A 147 -12.20 13.61 3.74
N PRO A 148 -12.64 12.72 2.84
CA PRO A 148 -11.74 12.10 1.88
C PRO A 148 -11.21 13.12 0.87
N LEU A 149 -10.13 12.74 0.18
CA LEU A 149 -9.51 13.58 -0.85
C LEU A 149 -10.48 13.88 -1.99
N VAL A 150 -11.27 12.87 -2.39
CA VAL A 150 -12.27 12.95 -3.46
C VAL A 150 -13.57 12.33 -2.96
N THR A 151 -14.70 13.01 -3.21
CA THR A 151 -16.06 12.52 -2.93
C THR A 151 -16.93 12.65 -4.18
N ARG A 152 -17.46 11.54 -4.69
CA ARG A 152 -18.43 11.54 -5.81
C ARG A 152 -19.80 11.98 -5.30
N LEU A 153 -20.19 13.23 -5.58
CA LEU A 153 -21.46 13.80 -5.13
C LEU A 153 -22.65 13.30 -5.96
N SER A 154 -22.43 12.99 -7.24
CA SER A 154 -23.46 12.42 -8.12
C SER A 154 -23.62 10.89 -8.00
N ALA A 155 -22.92 10.23 -7.05
CA ALA A 155 -23.07 8.79 -6.86
C ALA A 155 -24.46 8.45 -6.29
N LEU A 156 -25.12 7.45 -6.88
CA LEU A 156 -26.48 7.01 -6.47
C LEU A 156 -26.55 6.50 -5.02
N SER A 157 -25.43 6.02 -4.49
CA SER A 157 -25.33 5.52 -3.12
C SER A 157 -23.90 5.63 -2.61
N GLN A 158 -23.76 5.80 -1.30
CA GLN A 158 -22.48 5.64 -0.61
C GLN A 158 -22.49 4.33 0.21
N PRO A 159 -21.46 3.47 0.07
CA PRO A 159 -21.40 2.21 0.80
C PRO A 159 -21.10 2.46 2.29
N ASP A 160 -22.11 2.26 3.14
CA ASP A 160 -22.07 2.46 4.60
C ASP A 160 -21.21 1.42 5.34
N ARG A 161 -21.07 0.23 4.76
CA ARG A 161 -20.23 -0.87 5.27
C ARG A 161 -19.02 -1.20 4.37
N GLY A 162 -18.71 -0.31 3.44
CA GLY A 162 -17.57 -0.46 2.53
C GLY A 162 -16.31 0.22 3.04
N LEU A 163 -15.55 0.75 2.09
CA LEU A 163 -14.30 1.48 2.26
C LEU A 163 -14.50 3.01 2.17
N ALA A 164 -15.73 3.49 2.37
CA ALA A 164 -16.06 4.91 2.36
C ALA A 164 -15.08 5.72 3.24
N GLY A 165 -14.43 6.71 2.64
CA GLY A 165 -13.50 7.59 3.34
C GLY A 165 -12.11 7.02 3.59
N ARG A 166 -11.80 5.83 3.04
CA ARG A 166 -10.48 5.19 3.17
C ARG A 166 -9.58 5.51 2.00
N HIS A 167 -8.30 5.69 2.25
CA HIS A 167 -7.30 5.95 1.21
C HIS A 167 -6.34 4.79 1.07
N ILE A 168 -6.26 4.24 -0.14
CA ILE A 168 -5.42 3.10 -0.47
C ILE A 168 -4.37 3.56 -1.48
N ALA A 169 -3.10 3.39 -1.11
CA ALA A 169 -2.00 3.45 -2.06
C ALA A 169 -1.85 2.08 -2.73
N LEU A 170 -2.04 2.00 -4.04
CA LEU A 170 -2.03 0.75 -4.80
C LEU A 170 -1.06 0.86 -5.97
N TRP A 171 -0.28 -0.19 -6.19
CA TRP A 171 0.53 -0.30 -7.41
C TRP A 171 0.61 -1.72 -7.92
N GLN A 172 0.88 -1.81 -9.21
CA GLN A 172 0.92 -3.01 -10.03
C GLN A 172 2.22 -3.07 -10.83
N SER A 173 2.71 -4.29 -11.07
CA SER A 173 3.84 -4.61 -11.95
C SER A 173 5.07 -3.70 -11.75
N HIS A 174 6.03 -3.72 -12.68
CA HIS A 174 7.12 -2.77 -12.71
C HIS A 174 6.89 -1.64 -13.72
N GLY A 175 6.86 -1.99 -15.00
CA GLY A 175 6.78 -1.04 -16.11
C GLY A 175 8.12 -0.89 -16.84
N ARG A 176 8.09 -0.18 -17.96
CA ARG A 176 9.27 0.08 -18.79
C ARG A 176 10.21 1.06 -18.07
N TYR A 177 11.51 0.77 -18.08
CA TYR A 177 12.53 1.62 -17.46
C TYR A 177 13.71 1.83 -18.40
N PHE A 178 14.52 2.84 -18.10
CA PHE A 178 15.75 3.16 -18.82
C PHE A 178 16.96 2.47 -18.19
N ASP A 179 17.61 1.59 -18.94
CA ASP A 179 18.83 0.91 -18.51
C ASP A 179 20.04 1.79 -18.81
N GLN A 180 20.54 2.44 -17.77
CA GLN A 180 21.71 3.32 -17.79
C GLN A 180 22.94 2.66 -18.45
N LYS A 181 23.21 1.38 -18.13
CA LYS A 181 24.40 0.67 -18.61
C LYS A 181 24.32 0.35 -20.10
N GLN A 182 23.10 0.17 -20.60
CA GLN A 182 22.84 -0.17 -22.00
C GLN A 182 22.35 1.03 -22.81
N ASN A 183 22.27 2.21 -22.18
CA ASN A 183 21.76 3.45 -22.76
C ASN A 183 20.44 3.26 -23.54
N ARG A 184 19.48 2.51 -22.98
CA ARG A 184 18.23 2.19 -23.69
C ARG A 184 17.05 1.91 -22.77
N TRP A 185 15.86 2.19 -23.27
CA TRP A 185 14.60 1.76 -22.66
C TRP A 185 14.35 0.27 -22.84
N ARG A 186 13.95 -0.42 -21.78
CA ARG A 186 13.65 -1.85 -21.79
C ARG A 186 12.60 -2.24 -20.75
N TRP A 187 12.12 -3.46 -20.90
CA TRP A 187 11.30 -4.15 -19.90
C TRP A 187 12.19 -4.76 -18.82
N GLN A 188 11.68 -4.79 -17.59
CA GLN A 188 12.34 -5.40 -16.44
C GLN A 188 12.31 -6.92 -16.53
N ARG A 189 11.19 -7.46 -17.01
CA ARG A 189 11.01 -8.90 -17.22
C ARG A 189 11.04 -9.25 -18.69
N SER A 190 11.44 -10.49 -18.93
CA SER A 190 11.43 -11.08 -20.27
C SER A 190 10.00 -11.27 -20.77
N ARG A 191 9.81 -11.25 -22.09
CA ARG A 191 8.55 -11.63 -22.71
C ARG A 191 8.45 -13.16 -22.74
N LEU A 192 7.41 -13.71 -22.15
CA LEU A 192 7.17 -15.15 -22.07
C LEU A 192 5.69 -15.42 -22.36
N TRP A 193 5.39 -16.43 -23.19
CA TRP A 193 4.02 -16.82 -23.52
C TRP A 193 3.13 -15.65 -23.98
N GLU A 194 3.68 -14.76 -24.82
CA GLU A 194 3.03 -13.52 -25.28
C GLU A 194 2.68 -12.51 -24.16
N THR A 195 3.08 -12.78 -22.92
CA THR A 195 2.92 -11.87 -21.77
C THR A 195 4.23 -11.16 -21.41
N CYS A 196 4.10 -10.04 -20.70
CA CYS A 196 5.19 -9.35 -20.03
C CYS A 196 4.72 -8.95 -18.63
N GLU A 197 5.35 -9.49 -17.57
CA GLU A 197 4.92 -9.26 -16.17
C GLU A 197 4.83 -7.77 -15.83
N ASP A 198 5.70 -6.95 -16.43
CA ASP A 198 5.72 -5.49 -16.28
C ASP A 198 4.39 -4.79 -16.64
N LEU A 199 3.52 -5.48 -17.39
CA LEU A 199 2.17 -5.07 -17.76
C LEU A 199 1.09 -6.08 -17.35
N TYR A 200 1.46 -7.30 -16.96
CA TYR A 200 0.51 -8.38 -16.73
C TYR A 200 -0.44 -8.05 -15.57
N THR A 201 0.08 -7.70 -14.39
CA THR A 201 -0.80 -7.43 -13.25
C THR A 201 -1.60 -6.14 -13.43
N GLN A 202 -1.08 -5.22 -14.23
CA GLN A 202 -1.79 -4.03 -14.66
C GLN A 202 -3.06 -4.31 -15.46
N SER A 203 -3.07 -5.37 -16.27
CA SER A 203 -4.22 -5.73 -17.12
C SER A 203 -5.49 -6.05 -16.33
N TYR A 204 -5.38 -6.35 -15.03
CA TYR A 204 -6.53 -6.55 -14.17
C TYR A 204 -6.60 -5.62 -12.95
N VAL A 205 -5.50 -4.97 -12.56
CA VAL A 205 -5.54 -3.95 -11.51
C VAL A 205 -6.29 -2.70 -11.98
N LEU A 206 -5.97 -2.18 -13.17
CA LEU A 206 -6.56 -0.93 -13.67
C LEU A 206 -8.04 -1.07 -14.06
N PRO A 207 -8.47 -2.06 -14.87
CA PRO A 207 -9.87 -2.15 -15.29
C PRO A 207 -10.79 -2.78 -14.24
N TYR A 208 -10.27 -3.56 -13.29
CA TYR A 208 -11.11 -4.28 -12.32
C TYR A 208 -10.86 -3.84 -10.87
N LEU A 209 -9.66 -4.06 -10.32
CA LEU A 209 -9.44 -3.88 -8.88
C LEU A 209 -9.62 -2.42 -8.43
N VAL A 210 -9.03 -1.47 -9.16
CA VAL A 210 -9.15 -0.04 -8.85
C VAL A 210 -10.63 0.40 -8.85
N PRO A 211 -11.42 0.17 -9.94
CA PRO A 211 -12.84 0.49 -9.94
C PRO A 211 -13.65 -0.24 -8.87
N MET A 212 -13.30 -1.49 -8.52
CA MET A 212 -13.98 -2.24 -7.45
C MET A 212 -13.77 -1.58 -6.09
N LEU A 213 -12.53 -1.18 -5.76
CA LEU A 213 -12.20 -0.48 -4.52
C LEU A 213 -12.87 0.91 -4.45
N GLU A 214 -12.87 1.65 -5.55
CA GLU A 214 -13.52 2.96 -5.64
C GLU A 214 -15.05 2.87 -5.52
N ARG A 215 -15.67 1.84 -6.13
CA ARG A 215 -17.10 1.52 -5.96
C ARG A 215 -17.42 1.06 -4.54
N ALA A 216 -16.47 0.41 -3.86
CA ALA A 216 -16.57 0.14 -2.43
C ALA A 216 -16.38 1.41 -1.56
N GLY A 217 -16.07 2.57 -2.15
CA GLY A 217 -16.01 3.87 -1.46
C GLY A 217 -14.60 4.35 -1.12
N ALA A 218 -13.56 3.60 -1.47
CA ALA A 218 -12.17 4.02 -1.26
C ALA A 218 -11.76 5.14 -2.22
N VAL A 219 -10.79 5.95 -1.79
CA VAL A 219 -9.94 6.75 -2.65
C VAL A 219 -8.70 5.92 -2.97
N VAL A 220 -8.50 5.57 -4.23
CA VAL A 220 -7.34 4.77 -4.67
C VAL A 220 -6.35 5.67 -5.39
N LEU A 221 -5.11 5.69 -4.92
CA LEU A 221 -4.02 6.44 -5.55
C LEU A 221 -3.00 5.46 -6.13
N LEU A 222 -2.40 5.83 -7.26
CA LEU A 222 -1.40 5.03 -7.96
C LEU A 222 -0.13 5.84 -8.24
N PRO A 223 1.08 5.26 -8.09
CA PRO A 223 2.35 5.90 -8.42
C PRO A 223 2.72 5.77 -9.90
N ARG A 224 1.78 5.33 -10.75
CA ARG A 224 1.89 5.21 -12.21
C ARG A 224 0.62 5.80 -12.83
N GLU A 225 0.71 6.26 -14.07
CA GLU A 225 -0.48 6.68 -14.84
C GLU A 225 -1.47 5.50 -14.92
N ARG A 226 -2.75 5.78 -14.62
CA ARG A 226 -3.83 4.77 -14.54
C ARG A 226 -4.73 4.76 -15.77
N ASP A 227 -4.69 5.81 -16.59
CA ASP A 227 -5.46 5.89 -17.81
C ASP A 227 -4.71 5.25 -18.98
N VAL A 228 -5.38 4.33 -19.66
CA VAL A 228 -4.84 3.60 -20.81
C VAL A 228 -5.04 4.36 -22.12
N GLN A 229 -5.76 5.48 -22.10
CA GLN A 229 -5.91 6.36 -23.25
C GLN A 229 -4.57 6.95 -23.69
N THR A 230 -4.24 6.80 -24.96
CA THR A 230 -2.99 7.29 -25.55
C THR A 230 -3.00 8.79 -25.88
N VAL A 231 -4.17 9.42 -25.73
CA VAL A 231 -4.35 10.87 -25.84
C VAL A 231 -4.19 11.48 -24.45
N GLU A 232 -3.51 12.63 -24.39
CA GLU A 232 -3.45 13.50 -23.21
C GLU A 232 -3.81 14.92 -23.64
N LEU A 233 -4.77 15.50 -22.94
CA LEU A 233 -5.25 16.87 -23.14
C LEU A 233 -4.97 17.63 -21.86
N LEU A 234 -4.35 18.80 -22.02
CA LEU A 234 -4.01 19.70 -20.91
C LEU A 234 -4.73 21.02 -21.15
N ALA A 235 -5.43 21.50 -20.12
CA ALA A 235 -6.00 22.83 -20.05
C ALA A 235 -5.53 23.49 -18.77
N ASP A 236 -4.99 24.70 -18.88
CA ASP A 236 -4.19 25.33 -17.83
C ASP A 236 -4.56 26.81 -17.67
N ASN A 237 -4.50 27.36 -16.46
CA ASN A 237 -4.84 28.77 -16.24
C ASN A 237 -3.82 29.76 -16.83
N ASP A 238 -2.58 29.34 -17.07
CA ASP A 238 -1.57 30.15 -17.76
C ASP A 238 -1.70 30.05 -19.29
N ALA A 239 -2.57 29.17 -19.80
CA ALA A 239 -2.77 28.94 -21.23
C ALA A 239 -4.01 29.69 -21.76
N ALA A 240 -3.75 30.75 -22.53
CA ALA A 240 -4.80 31.55 -23.15
C ALA A 240 -5.74 30.71 -24.02
N GLY A 241 -7.06 30.87 -23.81
CA GLY A 241 -8.10 30.17 -24.57
C GLY A 241 -8.51 28.81 -24.02
N GLN A 242 -7.75 28.24 -23.07
CA GLN A 242 -8.09 26.96 -22.42
C GLN A 242 -8.77 27.13 -21.07
N TYR A 243 -8.67 28.31 -20.45
CA TYR A 243 -9.19 28.60 -19.12
C TYR A 243 -10.00 29.90 -19.11
N ARG A 244 -11.10 29.90 -18.35
CA ARG A 244 -11.97 31.07 -18.21
C ARG A 244 -12.49 31.21 -16.79
N GLU A 245 -12.46 32.44 -16.29
CA GLU A 245 -13.05 32.81 -15.00
C GLU A 245 -14.36 33.57 -15.21
N THR A 246 -15.35 33.26 -14.38
CA THR A 246 -16.49 34.15 -14.15
C THR A 246 -16.45 34.66 -12.71
N GLN A 247 -16.86 35.92 -12.55
CA GLN A 247 -16.87 36.57 -11.26
C GLN A 247 -18.31 36.71 -10.74
N GLY A 248 -18.56 36.13 -9.57
CA GLY A 248 -19.72 36.43 -8.72
C GLY A 248 -19.38 37.53 -7.72
N VAL A 249 -19.69 37.33 -6.45
CA VAL A 249 -19.40 38.35 -5.40
C VAL A 249 -17.93 38.39 -4.97
N ARG A 250 -17.14 37.33 -5.23
CA ARG A 250 -15.70 37.28 -4.91
C ARG A 250 -14.86 37.24 -6.17
N ALA A 251 -13.84 38.09 -6.26
CA ALA A 251 -12.92 38.09 -7.40
C ALA A 251 -11.91 36.94 -7.30
N TRP A 252 -11.48 36.44 -8.45
CA TRP A 252 -10.32 35.58 -8.57
C TRP A 252 -9.03 36.40 -8.44
N LEU A 253 -8.04 35.82 -7.77
CA LEU A 253 -6.74 36.44 -7.47
C LEU A 253 -5.61 35.48 -7.85
N ASP A 254 -4.42 36.03 -8.07
CA ASP A 254 -3.20 35.24 -8.30
C ASP A 254 -2.83 34.44 -7.05
N GLY A 255 -2.58 33.14 -7.21
CA GLY A 255 -2.11 32.23 -6.17
C GLY A 255 -0.60 31.98 -6.22
N GLY A 256 -0.19 30.84 -5.67
CA GLY A 256 1.20 30.39 -5.67
C GLY A 256 1.62 29.71 -6.99
N ALA A 257 2.70 28.93 -6.91
CA ALA A 257 3.19 28.14 -8.03
C ALA A 257 2.19 27.02 -8.41
N GLY A 258 2.01 26.84 -9.71
CA GLY A 258 1.10 25.87 -10.33
C GLY A 258 1.79 25.05 -11.43
N PHE A 259 1.00 24.21 -12.06
CA PHE A 259 1.42 23.47 -13.25
C PHE A 259 1.59 24.44 -14.43
N ALA A 260 2.56 24.16 -15.30
CA ALA A 260 2.55 24.68 -16.66
C ALA A 260 3.22 23.72 -17.63
N HIS A 261 2.54 23.45 -18.75
CA HIS A 261 3.09 22.64 -19.83
C HIS A 261 3.94 23.49 -20.78
N ARG A 262 5.18 23.78 -20.40
CA ARG A 262 6.11 24.61 -21.20
C ARG A 262 6.89 23.83 -22.26
N LYS A 263 7.00 22.50 -22.11
CA LYS A 263 7.85 21.65 -22.95
C LYS A 263 7.11 20.37 -23.32
N PHE A 264 7.27 19.88 -24.54
CA PHE A 264 6.75 18.57 -24.94
C PHE A 264 7.56 17.40 -24.37
N VAL A 265 8.84 17.64 -24.07
CA VAL A 265 9.77 16.65 -23.50
C VAL A 265 10.45 17.28 -22.29
N TYR A 266 10.46 16.54 -21.19
CA TYR A 266 11.11 16.92 -19.94
C TYR A 266 12.32 16.03 -19.72
N VAL A 267 13.36 16.59 -19.11
CA VAL A 267 14.59 15.86 -18.80
C VAL A 267 14.75 15.70 -17.29
N THR A 268 15.82 15.02 -16.87
CA THR A 268 16.09 14.73 -15.45
C THR A 268 15.99 15.97 -14.57
N GLY A 269 15.18 15.91 -13.52
CA GLY A 269 15.07 16.97 -12.50
C GLY A 269 14.06 18.08 -12.83
N GLU A 270 13.55 18.11 -14.06
CA GLU A 270 12.55 19.11 -14.44
C GLU A 270 11.17 18.78 -13.88
N ASN A 271 10.52 19.80 -13.31
CA ASN A 271 9.25 19.69 -12.61
C ASN A 271 8.27 20.75 -13.13
N PRO A 272 7.21 20.37 -13.88
CA PRO A 272 6.28 21.33 -14.48
C PRO A 272 5.40 22.06 -13.47
N PHE A 273 5.30 21.58 -12.22
CA PHE A 273 4.56 22.24 -11.13
C PHE A 273 5.32 23.41 -10.49
N ARG A 274 6.45 23.81 -11.07
CA ARG A 274 7.23 25.00 -10.68
C ARG A 274 7.24 26.09 -11.76
N ASP A 275 6.65 25.82 -12.92
CA ASP A 275 6.76 26.64 -14.11
C ASP A 275 5.50 27.47 -14.41
N GLY A 276 4.45 27.30 -13.61
CA GLY A 276 3.16 27.95 -13.75
C GLY A 276 2.67 28.64 -12.48
N THR A 277 1.44 29.13 -12.53
CA THR A 277 0.76 29.83 -11.44
C THR A 277 -0.59 29.22 -11.16
N THR A 278 -1.11 29.41 -9.95
CA THR A 278 -2.49 29.05 -9.62
C THR A 278 -3.37 30.29 -9.49
N ARG A 279 -4.68 30.07 -9.45
CA ARG A 279 -5.70 31.08 -9.18
C ARG A 279 -6.41 30.71 -7.88
N PHE A 280 -6.85 31.71 -7.12
CA PHE A 280 -7.71 31.45 -5.97
C PHE A 280 -8.86 32.42 -5.85
N VAL A 281 -9.91 31.97 -5.16
CA VAL A 281 -11.09 32.76 -4.86
C VAL A 281 -11.60 32.39 -3.46
N GLU A 282 -12.17 33.36 -2.76
CA GLU A 282 -12.81 33.09 -1.47
C GLU A 282 -14.16 32.41 -1.68
N SER A 283 -14.45 31.38 -0.88
CA SER A 283 -15.68 30.64 -0.97
C SER A 283 -16.88 31.42 -0.45
N VAL A 284 -18.03 31.14 -1.04
CA VAL A 284 -19.32 31.74 -0.68
C VAL A 284 -20.29 30.67 -0.18
N ALA A 285 -21.28 31.09 0.61
CA ALA A 285 -22.34 30.22 1.05
C ALA A 285 -23.40 30.02 -0.06
N GLU A 286 -24.30 29.07 0.16
CA GLU A 286 -25.44 28.87 -0.72
C GLU A 286 -26.33 30.12 -0.82
N GLY A 287 -26.73 30.47 -2.06
CA GLY A 287 -27.60 31.61 -2.35
C GLY A 287 -26.86 32.89 -2.74
N GLU A 288 -25.55 32.97 -2.53
CA GLU A 288 -24.72 34.07 -3.03
C GLU A 288 -24.30 33.83 -4.50
N PRO A 289 -24.15 34.88 -5.33
CA PRO A 289 -23.60 34.75 -6.67
C PRO A 289 -22.19 34.15 -6.68
N GLU A 290 -22.05 32.99 -7.32
CA GLU A 290 -20.81 32.21 -7.37
C GLU A 290 -19.82 32.74 -8.41
N SER A 291 -18.54 32.54 -8.10
CA SER A 291 -17.45 32.67 -9.07
C SER A 291 -17.06 31.27 -9.55
N THR A 292 -16.78 31.16 -10.85
CA THR A 292 -16.42 29.87 -11.46
C THR A 292 -15.13 29.96 -12.25
N ALA A 293 -14.47 28.83 -12.41
CA ALA A 293 -13.35 28.61 -13.30
C ALA A 293 -13.70 27.43 -14.20
N SER A 294 -13.48 27.56 -15.51
CA SER A 294 -13.78 26.51 -16.47
C SER A 294 -12.61 26.24 -17.40
N TRP A 295 -12.46 24.97 -17.77
CA TRP A 295 -11.40 24.49 -18.65
C TRP A 295 -12.02 23.95 -19.94
N SER A 296 -11.44 24.36 -21.08
CA SER A 296 -11.86 23.97 -22.43
C SER A 296 -10.77 23.15 -23.11
N VAL A 297 -11.18 22.08 -23.80
CA VAL A 297 -10.29 21.19 -24.57
C VAL A 297 -10.96 20.77 -25.86
N SER A 298 -10.16 20.31 -26.83
CA SER A 298 -10.65 19.62 -28.02
C SER A 298 -10.29 18.14 -27.93
N VAL A 299 -11.30 17.30 -27.78
CA VAL A 299 -11.11 15.85 -27.67
C VAL A 299 -11.01 15.25 -29.07
N PRO A 300 -9.91 14.58 -29.45
CA PRO A 300 -9.71 14.11 -30.82
C PRO A 300 -10.59 12.91 -31.17
N GLU A 301 -10.92 12.06 -30.19
CA GLU A 301 -11.71 10.83 -30.39
C GLU A 301 -12.64 10.59 -29.20
N ALA A 302 -13.84 10.05 -29.45
CA ALA A 302 -14.74 9.69 -28.38
C ALA A 302 -14.18 8.50 -27.57
N GLY A 303 -14.32 8.54 -26.24
CA GLY A 303 -13.77 7.48 -25.38
C GLY A 303 -13.96 7.74 -23.90
N GLU A 304 -13.57 6.77 -23.08
CA GLU A 304 -13.50 6.89 -21.62
C GLU A 304 -12.13 7.46 -21.23
N TYR A 305 -12.12 8.63 -20.60
CA TYR A 305 -10.89 9.32 -20.18
C TYR A 305 -10.91 9.58 -18.67
N ALA A 306 -9.79 9.31 -18.00
CA ALA A 306 -9.55 9.79 -16.65
C ALA A 306 -9.36 11.30 -16.67
N VAL A 307 -9.99 11.97 -15.70
CA VAL A 307 -9.88 13.41 -15.47
C VAL A 307 -9.10 13.64 -14.19
N TYR A 308 -8.06 14.46 -14.30
CA TYR A 308 -7.23 14.91 -13.19
C TYR A 308 -7.35 16.42 -13.05
N VAL A 309 -7.26 16.89 -11.80
CA VAL A 309 -7.18 18.31 -11.47
C VAL A 309 -5.91 18.57 -10.66
N SER A 310 -5.35 19.76 -10.81
CA SER A 310 -4.32 20.29 -9.90
C SER A 310 -4.82 21.56 -9.23
N TYR A 311 -4.19 21.92 -8.12
CA TYR A 311 -4.51 23.10 -7.31
C TYR A 311 -3.41 23.35 -6.28
N GLU A 312 -3.45 24.50 -5.62
CA GLU A 312 -2.62 24.80 -4.45
C GLU A 312 -3.36 24.45 -3.14
N SER A 313 -2.63 23.86 -2.18
CA SER A 313 -3.13 23.62 -0.82
C SER A 313 -2.59 24.66 0.16
N THR A 314 -3.48 25.43 0.77
CA THR A 314 -3.16 26.44 1.79
C THR A 314 -3.84 26.12 3.13
N PRO A 315 -3.43 26.71 4.26
CA PRO A 315 -4.10 26.51 5.55
C PRO A 315 -5.60 26.90 5.56
N ARG A 316 -6.05 27.75 4.64
CA ARG A 316 -7.45 28.18 4.52
C ARG A 316 -8.23 27.47 3.41
N SER A 317 -7.62 26.52 2.71
CA SER A 317 -8.28 25.80 1.62
C SER A 317 -9.62 25.18 2.05
N ALA A 318 -10.56 25.14 1.11
CA ALA A 318 -11.83 24.45 1.28
C ALA A 318 -11.62 22.93 1.28
N ASP A 319 -12.38 22.23 2.11
CA ASP A 319 -12.35 20.75 2.19
C ASP A 319 -13.42 20.08 1.29
N ASP A 320 -14.05 20.87 0.42
CA ASP A 320 -15.21 20.50 -0.39
C ASP A 320 -15.33 21.30 -1.70
N ALA A 321 -14.21 21.69 -2.29
CA ALA A 321 -14.17 22.39 -3.58
C ALA A 321 -14.86 21.54 -4.66
N THR A 322 -15.91 22.07 -5.29
CA THR A 322 -16.81 21.27 -6.13
C THR A 322 -16.50 21.47 -7.62
N TYR A 323 -16.11 20.37 -8.26
CA TYR A 323 -15.92 20.26 -9.70
C TYR A 323 -17.16 19.62 -10.33
N THR A 324 -17.63 20.20 -11.43
CA THR A 324 -18.64 19.62 -12.31
C THR A 324 -17.95 19.15 -13.58
N VAL A 325 -18.02 17.86 -13.86
CA VAL A 325 -17.52 17.25 -15.09
C VAL A 325 -18.69 17.07 -16.04
N ARG A 326 -18.64 17.69 -17.21
CA ARG A 326 -19.62 17.54 -18.30
C ARG A 326 -19.13 16.48 -19.25
N HIS A 327 -19.90 15.42 -19.44
CA HIS A 327 -19.52 14.24 -20.21
C HIS A 327 -20.74 13.68 -20.96
N LEU A 328 -20.57 12.65 -21.79
CA LEU A 328 -21.65 12.06 -22.61
C LEU A 328 -22.86 11.55 -21.81
N GLY A 329 -22.68 11.32 -20.50
CA GLY A 329 -23.74 10.89 -19.57
C GLY A 329 -24.46 12.04 -18.85
N GLY A 330 -24.16 13.31 -19.18
CA GLY A 330 -24.65 14.50 -18.49
C GLY A 330 -23.59 15.15 -17.61
N GLU A 331 -23.96 15.52 -16.38
CA GLU A 331 -23.04 16.18 -15.45
C GLU A 331 -22.80 15.32 -14.20
N SER A 332 -21.52 15.15 -13.85
CA SER A 332 -21.10 14.53 -12.59
C SER A 332 -20.42 15.56 -11.69
N LYS A 333 -20.87 15.66 -10.43
CA LYS A 333 -20.28 16.53 -9.42
C LYS A 333 -19.35 15.75 -8.51
N VAL A 334 -18.18 16.31 -8.26
CA VAL A 334 -17.13 15.75 -7.41
C VAL A 334 -16.63 16.82 -6.45
N ALA A 335 -16.62 16.53 -5.16
CA ALA A 335 -15.98 17.40 -4.17
C ALA A 335 -14.54 16.93 -3.93
N VAL A 336 -13.61 17.86 -3.97
CA VAL A 336 -12.18 17.66 -3.70
C VAL A 336 -11.80 18.40 -2.42
N ASN A 337 -11.10 17.71 -1.52
CA ASN A 337 -10.57 18.32 -0.31
C ASN A 337 -9.21 18.98 -0.61
N GLN A 338 -9.24 20.28 -0.86
CA GLN A 338 -8.04 21.05 -1.22
C GLN A 338 -7.13 21.38 -0.04
N THR A 339 -7.43 20.92 1.19
CA THR A 339 -6.48 21.03 2.32
C THR A 339 -5.34 20.01 2.21
N MET A 340 -5.38 19.12 1.22
CA MET A 340 -4.41 18.07 0.94
C MET A 340 -4.26 17.89 -0.58
N GLY A 341 -3.18 17.25 -1.03
CA GLY A 341 -3.00 16.87 -2.43
C GLY A 341 -2.65 17.99 -3.42
N GLY A 342 -2.37 19.21 -2.96
CA GLY A 342 -1.96 20.31 -3.85
C GLY A 342 -0.58 20.10 -4.48
N GLY A 343 -0.36 20.70 -5.65
CA GLY A 343 0.91 20.64 -6.40
C GLY A 343 1.19 19.30 -7.09
N THR A 344 0.15 18.53 -7.39
CA THR A 344 0.24 17.28 -8.17
C THR A 344 -1.09 16.98 -8.87
N TRP A 345 -1.14 15.89 -9.65
CA TRP A 345 -2.35 15.43 -10.33
C TRP A 345 -3.26 14.61 -9.40
N ILE A 346 -4.49 15.08 -9.19
CA ILE A 346 -5.54 14.37 -8.43
C ILE A 346 -6.60 13.84 -9.39
N CYS A 347 -6.70 12.51 -9.52
CA CYS A 347 -7.73 11.87 -10.31
C CYS A 347 -9.12 12.04 -9.65
N ILE A 348 -10.08 12.61 -10.37
CA ILE A 348 -11.45 12.82 -9.88
C ILE A 348 -12.48 11.86 -10.48
N GLY A 349 -12.07 11.04 -11.45
CA GLY A 349 -12.87 9.98 -12.04
C GLY A 349 -12.49 9.67 -13.49
N THR A 350 -13.22 8.73 -14.09
CA THR A 350 -13.15 8.39 -15.51
C THR A 350 -14.53 8.62 -16.12
N PHE A 351 -14.59 9.31 -17.26
CA PHE A 351 -15.83 9.75 -17.87
C PHE A 351 -15.82 9.56 -19.40
N PRO A 352 -16.97 9.26 -20.02
CA PRO A 352 -17.08 9.18 -21.47
C PRO A 352 -17.18 10.56 -22.10
N PHE A 353 -16.28 10.90 -23.02
CA PHE A 353 -16.32 12.14 -23.80
C PHE A 353 -16.63 11.87 -25.27
N ALA A 354 -17.31 12.82 -25.92
CA ALA A 354 -17.39 12.87 -27.37
C ALA A 354 -16.14 13.55 -27.94
N ALA A 355 -15.84 13.29 -29.21
CA ALA A 355 -14.88 14.09 -29.96
C ALA A 355 -15.40 15.51 -30.18
N GLY A 356 -14.49 16.48 -30.28
CA GLY A 356 -14.76 17.90 -30.53
C GLY A 356 -14.42 18.81 -29.35
N GLU A 357 -14.59 20.11 -29.61
CA GLU A 357 -14.39 21.17 -28.62
C GLU A 357 -15.49 21.14 -27.56
N GLN A 358 -15.08 21.17 -26.29
CA GLN A 358 -16.00 21.21 -25.16
C GLN A 358 -15.35 21.87 -23.94
N GLU A 359 -16.19 22.28 -22.99
CA GLU A 359 -15.80 22.80 -21.67
C GLU A 359 -16.09 21.71 -20.63
N PRO A 360 -15.23 20.68 -20.50
CA PRO A 360 -15.55 19.47 -19.75
C PRO A 360 -15.54 19.65 -18.24
N VAL A 361 -14.85 20.66 -17.70
CA VAL A 361 -14.67 20.82 -16.25
C VAL A 361 -14.98 22.25 -15.83
N VAL A 362 -15.79 22.39 -14.79
CA VAL A 362 -16.12 23.67 -14.15
C VAL A 362 -15.96 23.55 -12.64
N LEU A 363 -15.19 24.44 -12.03
CA LEU A 363 -15.01 24.59 -10.60
C LEU A 363 -15.83 25.78 -10.09
N THR A 364 -16.56 25.60 -8.99
CA THR A 364 -17.25 26.69 -8.28
C THR A 364 -16.57 27.01 -6.96
N ASN A 365 -16.63 28.29 -6.55
CA ASN A 365 -16.24 28.72 -5.21
C ASN A 365 -17.31 28.46 -4.14
N ARG A 366 -18.46 27.86 -4.48
CA ARG A 366 -19.46 27.47 -3.47
C ARG A 366 -18.87 26.40 -2.54
N SER A 367 -18.99 26.64 -1.24
CA SER A 367 -18.58 25.70 -0.19
C SER A 367 -19.61 25.70 0.93
N ARG A 368 -19.64 24.63 1.73
CA ARG A 368 -20.46 24.64 2.96
C ARG A 368 -19.99 25.67 3.97
N THR A 369 -18.71 26.07 3.90
CA THR A 369 -18.15 27.11 4.76
C THR A 369 -17.66 28.26 3.89
N ALA A 370 -18.34 29.41 3.95
CA ALA A 370 -17.87 30.64 3.34
C ALA A 370 -16.55 31.11 4.00
N GLY A 371 -15.75 31.88 3.27
CA GLY A 371 -14.49 32.40 3.78
C GLY A 371 -13.29 31.45 3.69
N ARG A 372 -13.47 30.29 3.05
CA ARG A 372 -12.38 29.37 2.70
C ARG A 372 -11.76 29.76 1.37
N THR A 373 -10.61 29.18 1.04
CA THR A 373 -9.96 29.38 -0.25
C THR A 373 -10.26 28.22 -1.20
N VAL A 374 -10.80 28.51 -2.37
CA VAL A 374 -10.88 27.55 -3.49
C VAL A 374 -9.77 27.92 -4.48
N SER A 375 -8.94 26.94 -4.85
CA SER A 375 -7.82 27.11 -5.78
C SER A 375 -8.11 26.39 -7.10
N ALA A 376 -7.67 26.99 -8.21
CA ALA A 376 -7.74 26.48 -9.56
C ALA A 376 -6.34 26.53 -10.20
N ASP A 377 -6.00 25.55 -11.02
CA ASP A 377 -4.72 25.46 -11.73
C ASP A 377 -4.98 24.82 -13.10
N ALA A 378 -4.74 23.52 -13.23
CA ALA A 378 -4.85 22.79 -14.48
C ALA A 378 -5.79 21.58 -14.41
N VAL A 379 -6.26 21.17 -15.59
CA VAL A 379 -7.01 19.94 -15.84
C VAL A 379 -6.24 19.10 -16.86
N LYS A 380 -6.06 17.81 -16.54
CA LYS A 380 -5.54 16.79 -17.46
C LYS A 380 -6.61 15.76 -17.76
N ILE A 381 -6.83 15.45 -19.05
CA ILE A 381 -7.77 14.44 -19.52
C ILE A 381 -7.01 13.42 -20.37
N GLY A 382 -7.09 12.14 -20.02
CA GLY A 382 -6.33 11.08 -20.70
C GLY A 382 -4.97 10.76 -20.08
N GLY A 383 -4.30 9.71 -20.56
CA GLY A 383 -3.01 9.22 -20.04
C GLY A 383 -1.79 9.64 -20.86
N GLY A 384 -1.94 9.69 -22.19
CA GLY A 384 -0.89 10.14 -23.11
C GLY A 384 0.31 9.20 -23.22
N TYR A 385 1.38 9.77 -23.78
CA TYR A 385 2.68 9.12 -23.92
C TYR A 385 3.68 9.63 -22.90
N GLY A 386 4.64 8.77 -22.55
CA GLY A 386 5.77 9.15 -21.74
C GLY A 386 6.57 10.29 -22.36
N ASN A 387 6.73 11.39 -21.62
CA ASN A 387 7.41 12.60 -22.06
C ASN A 387 8.69 12.91 -21.26
N VAL A 388 9.08 12.04 -20.32
CA VAL A 388 10.37 12.16 -19.60
C VAL A 388 11.46 11.46 -20.40
N ALA A 389 12.35 12.23 -21.00
CA ALA A 389 13.49 11.71 -21.74
C ALA A 389 14.63 11.31 -20.80
N ARG A 390 15.37 10.28 -21.20
CA ARG A 390 16.50 9.73 -20.47
C ARG A 390 17.69 9.51 -21.40
N THR A 391 18.87 9.61 -20.82
CA THR A 391 20.16 9.24 -21.39
C THR A 391 21.02 8.62 -20.28
N ALA A 392 22.04 7.87 -20.66
CA ALA A 392 23.01 7.37 -19.69
C ALA A 392 23.76 8.54 -19.03
N GLY A 393 23.83 8.51 -17.69
CA GLY A 393 24.65 9.43 -16.93
C GLY A 393 26.13 9.25 -17.24
N GLU A 394 26.94 10.28 -16.98
CA GLU A 394 28.37 10.34 -17.36
C GLU A 394 29.16 9.08 -16.97
N ALA A 395 28.91 8.53 -15.78
CA ALA A 395 29.58 7.32 -15.28
C ALA A 395 29.33 6.04 -16.11
N PHE A 396 28.34 6.05 -17.01
CA PHE A 396 27.98 4.93 -17.87
C PHE A 396 28.27 5.20 -19.35
N ARG A 397 28.82 6.38 -19.68
CA ARG A 397 29.20 6.71 -21.05
C ARG A 397 30.53 6.07 -21.40
N ALA A 398 30.65 5.60 -22.65
CA ALA A 398 31.94 5.15 -23.16
C ALA A 398 32.90 6.33 -23.33
N ASP A 399 34.19 6.10 -23.10
CA ASP A 399 35.22 7.12 -23.29
C ASP A 399 35.33 7.50 -24.78
N GLY A 400 35.35 8.81 -25.05
CA GLY A 400 35.36 9.35 -26.42
C GLY A 400 34.10 9.11 -27.25
N ALA A 401 32.97 8.76 -26.64
CA ALA A 401 31.70 8.62 -27.35
C ALA A 401 31.18 9.97 -27.88
N ASP A 402 30.53 9.95 -29.04
CA ASP A 402 29.90 11.13 -29.62
C ASP A 402 28.61 11.50 -28.83
N ASP A 403 28.29 12.79 -28.78
CA ASP A 403 27.08 13.27 -28.07
C ASP A 403 25.79 12.64 -28.62
N ASP A 404 25.75 12.31 -29.92
CA ASP A 404 24.62 11.67 -30.58
C ASP A 404 24.34 10.25 -30.06
N ASP A 405 25.36 9.52 -29.60
CA ASP A 405 25.21 8.18 -29.02
C ASP A 405 24.41 8.23 -27.71
N TYR A 406 24.46 9.38 -27.01
CA TYR A 406 23.84 9.60 -25.72
C TYR A 406 22.80 10.73 -25.75
N ALA A 407 22.15 10.93 -26.90
CA ALA A 407 21.00 11.82 -27.00
C ALA A 407 19.86 11.38 -26.06
N GLU A 408 19.18 12.35 -25.44
CA GLU A 408 18.04 12.10 -24.59
C GLU A 408 16.85 11.59 -25.39
N ARG A 409 16.24 10.48 -24.93
CA ARG A 409 15.09 9.86 -25.61
C ARG A 409 14.00 9.52 -24.62
N THR A 410 12.76 9.81 -24.99
CA THR A 410 11.58 9.30 -24.27
C THR A 410 11.43 7.80 -24.49
N SER A 411 10.55 7.15 -23.72
CA SER A 411 10.37 5.70 -23.83
C SER A 411 9.76 5.26 -25.16
N GLY A 412 8.99 6.15 -25.81
CA GLY A 412 8.18 5.86 -26.99
C GLY A 412 6.92 5.06 -26.70
N TYR A 413 6.53 4.90 -25.43
CA TYR A 413 5.37 4.12 -25.01
C TYR A 413 4.30 4.99 -24.34
N PRO A 414 3.03 4.54 -24.35
CA PRO A 414 1.99 5.14 -23.53
C PRO A 414 2.43 5.22 -22.07
N ARG A 415 2.09 6.31 -21.39
CA ARG A 415 2.62 6.64 -20.05
C ARG A 415 2.30 5.57 -19.00
N PHE A 416 1.14 4.94 -19.09
CA PHE A 416 0.74 3.84 -18.20
C PHE A 416 1.64 2.59 -18.33
N CYS A 417 2.43 2.48 -19.41
CA CYS A 417 3.42 1.41 -19.58
C CYS A 417 4.75 1.66 -18.84
N GLU A 418 5.01 2.90 -18.40
CA GLU A 418 6.28 3.29 -17.79
C GLU A 418 6.36 2.93 -16.30
N GLY A 419 7.58 2.79 -15.80
CA GLY A 419 7.86 2.67 -14.36
C GLY A 419 7.43 3.91 -13.59
N ALA A 420 7.20 3.75 -12.28
CA ALA A 420 6.63 4.78 -11.42
C ALA A 420 7.42 6.09 -11.42
N ARG A 421 8.77 6.01 -11.47
CA ARG A 421 9.62 7.20 -11.35
C ARG A 421 9.32 8.28 -12.40
N TYR A 422 8.98 7.90 -13.63
CA TYR A 422 8.75 8.83 -14.73
C TYR A 422 7.41 9.55 -14.57
N TRP A 423 6.37 8.81 -14.18
CA TRP A 423 5.09 9.40 -13.79
C TRP A 423 5.26 10.36 -12.61
N LEU A 424 6.00 9.98 -11.58
CA LEU A 424 6.17 10.79 -10.38
C LEU A 424 6.93 12.09 -10.66
N GLN A 425 7.92 12.08 -11.55
CA GLN A 425 8.55 13.32 -12.03
C GLN A 425 7.52 14.20 -12.76
N TRP A 426 6.77 13.63 -13.71
CA TRP A 426 5.74 14.35 -14.46
C TRP A 426 4.63 14.91 -13.55
N ALA A 427 4.30 14.19 -12.49
CA ALA A 427 3.32 14.57 -11.48
C ALA A 427 3.88 15.53 -10.41
N GLY A 428 5.10 16.03 -10.59
CA GLY A 428 5.67 17.12 -9.78
C GLY A 428 6.25 16.71 -8.43
N PHE A 429 6.45 15.41 -8.17
CA PHE A 429 7.12 14.96 -6.94
C PHE A 429 8.61 15.36 -6.97
N GLY A 430 9.19 15.59 -5.80
CA GLY A 430 10.62 15.91 -5.67
C GLY A 430 11.52 14.71 -5.98
N GLU A 431 12.77 14.98 -6.35
CA GLU A 431 13.78 13.96 -6.67
C GLU A 431 14.02 12.98 -5.51
N GLU A 432 13.86 13.42 -4.26
CA GLU A 432 13.94 12.55 -3.08
C GLU A 432 12.88 11.43 -3.07
N VAL A 433 11.80 11.62 -3.83
CA VAL A 433 10.73 10.64 -4.00
C VAL A 433 11.03 9.71 -5.17
N TYR A 434 11.22 10.25 -6.37
CA TYR A 434 11.30 9.43 -7.58
C TYR A 434 12.71 9.00 -7.97
N ALA A 435 13.74 9.61 -7.39
CA ALA A 435 15.15 9.33 -7.67
C ALA A 435 16.01 9.14 -6.40
N PRO A 436 15.65 8.22 -5.48
CA PRO A 436 16.40 7.99 -4.25
C PRO A 436 17.82 7.41 -4.44
N LYS A 437 18.24 7.16 -5.69
CA LYS A 437 19.61 6.78 -6.06
C LYS A 437 20.33 7.89 -6.85
N GLY A 438 19.81 9.11 -6.84
CA GLY A 438 20.44 10.25 -7.54
C GLY A 438 20.51 10.02 -9.05
N HIS A 439 19.46 9.43 -9.63
CA HIS A 439 19.33 9.16 -11.06
C HIS A 439 20.31 8.14 -11.66
N THR A 440 21.00 7.36 -10.81
CA THR A 440 22.04 6.42 -11.26
C THR A 440 21.53 4.99 -11.52
N ASP A 441 20.32 4.66 -11.09
CA ASP A 441 19.77 3.30 -11.16
C ASP A 441 18.24 3.34 -11.29
N ASP A 442 17.76 3.67 -12.48
CA ASP A 442 16.33 3.77 -12.80
C ASP A 442 15.54 2.49 -12.45
N TYR A 443 16.16 1.31 -12.56
CA TYR A 443 15.57 0.03 -12.14
C TYR A 443 15.24 0.04 -10.64
N LYS A 444 16.22 0.43 -9.80
CA LYS A 444 15.98 0.50 -8.35
C LYS A 444 15.06 1.64 -7.98
N GLU A 445 15.18 2.76 -8.66
CA GLU A 445 14.37 3.95 -8.41
C GLU A 445 12.90 3.71 -8.74
N ASP A 446 12.56 2.87 -9.73
CA ASP A 446 11.17 2.47 -10.00
C ASP A 446 10.48 1.89 -8.76
N TYR A 447 10.95 0.77 -8.21
CA TYR A 447 10.29 0.16 -7.05
C TYR A 447 10.52 0.95 -5.75
N MET A 448 11.65 1.64 -5.60
CA MET A 448 11.91 2.45 -4.40
C MET A 448 10.99 3.68 -4.33
N SER A 449 10.72 4.30 -5.48
CA SER A 449 9.92 5.53 -5.54
C SER A 449 8.51 5.35 -5.01
N ARG A 450 7.90 4.19 -5.22
CA ARG A 450 6.54 3.86 -4.73
C ARG A 450 6.46 3.96 -3.22
N ALA A 451 7.48 3.48 -2.52
CA ALA A 451 7.53 3.53 -1.07
C ALA A 451 7.74 4.95 -0.53
N HIS A 452 8.60 5.73 -1.19
CA HIS A 452 8.79 7.14 -0.86
C HIS A 452 7.56 7.98 -1.18
N TRP A 453 6.88 7.67 -2.28
CA TRP A 453 5.66 8.32 -2.70
C TRP A 453 4.56 8.16 -1.66
N VAL A 454 4.36 6.96 -1.10
CA VAL A 454 3.41 6.78 0.02
C VAL A 454 3.72 7.72 1.19
N ASN A 455 5.00 7.87 1.54
CA ASN A 455 5.39 8.77 2.62
C ASN A 455 5.21 10.25 2.24
N ALA A 456 5.50 10.63 1.00
CA ALA A 456 5.29 11.98 0.48
C ALA A 456 3.80 12.36 0.43
N LEU A 457 2.92 11.42 0.08
CA LEU A 457 1.47 11.62 0.18
C LEU A 457 1.06 11.91 1.63
N MET A 458 1.61 11.17 2.58
CA MET A 458 1.24 11.22 3.99
C MET A 458 1.84 12.38 4.78
N GLY A 459 2.97 12.95 4.37
CA GLY A 459 3.65 13.99 5.14
C GLY A 459 2.68 15.12 5.53
N GLY A 460 2.63 15.44 6.82
CA GLY A 460 1.73 16.42 7.43
C GLY A 460 0.34 15.88 7.80
N SER A 461 0.07 14.58 7.61
CA SER A 461 -1.14 13.90 8.13
C SER A 461 -1.01 13.57 9.62
N GLU A 462 -2.10 13.07 10.26
CA GLU A 462 -2.11 12.63 11.67
C GLU A 462 -1.00 11.59 11.95
N ARG A 463 -0.66 10.75 10.96
CA ARG A 463 0.35 9.69 11.08
C ARG A 463 1.72 10.08 10.58
N MET A 464 1.93 11.33 10.16
CA MET A 464 3.26 11.82 9.79
C MET A 464 3.36 13.35 9.97
N PRO A 465 3.02 13.90 11.16
CA PRO A 465 2.84 15.34 11.34
C PRO A 465 4.13 16.14 11.14
N ASP A 466 5.29 15.57 11.49
CA ASP A 466 6.58 16.23 11.45
C ASP A 466 7.29 16.12 10.09
N SER A 467 6.69 15.44 9.11
CA SER A 467 7.25 15.33 7.75
C SER A 467 6.50 16.24 6.79
N THR A 468 7.21 16.88 5.87
CA THR A 468 6.61 17.62 4.75
C THR A 468 5.97 16.65 3.76
N GLY A 469 4.80 16.98 3.24
CA GLY A 469 4.10 16.18 2.23
C GLY A 469 2.70 16.70 1.91
N LEU A 470 1.89 15.85 1.28
CA LEU A 470 0.59 16.24 0.73
C LEU A 470 -0.59 16.09 1.70
N ARG A 471 -0.34 15.70 2.96
CA ARG A 471 -1.35 15.55 4.03
C ARG A 471 -2.48 14.57 3.72
N ILE A 472 -2.30 13.66 2.76
CA ILE A 472 -3.28 12.65 2.38
C ILE A 472 -3.24 11.50 3.41
N PRO A 473 -4.36 11.14 4.05
CA PRO A 473 -4.39 10.20 5.16
C PRO A 473 -4.37 8.74 4.68
N ILE A 474 -3.28 8.28 4.06
CA ILE A 474 -3.18 6.89 3.58
C ILE A 474 -3.41 5.91 4.75
N ASP A 475 -4.37 4.99 4.58
CA ASP A 475 -4.73 3.97 5.57
C ASP A 475 -3.90 2.70 5.40
N MET A 476 -3.62 2.33 4.14
CA MET A 476 -2.82 1.17 3.79
C MET A 476 -2.15 1.30 2.42
N ALA A 477 -1.11 0.51 2.21
CA ALA A 477 -0.50 0.31 0.92
C ALA A 477 -0.57 -1.16 0.46
N LEU A 478 -0.82 -1.37 -0.83
CA LEU A 478 -0.90 -2.68 -1.45
C LEU A 478 -0.07 -2.71 -2.73
N ALA A 479 0.93 -3.58 -2.76
CA ALA A 479 1.63 -3.92 -3.98
C ALA A 479 1.02 -5.20 -4.55
N PHE A 480 0.44 -5.13 -5.74
CA PHE A 480 -0.23 -6.24 -6.40
C PHE A 480 0.62 -6.80 -7.54
N HIS A 481 1.23 -7.95 -7.31
CA HIS A 481 2.19 -8.59 -8.20
C HIS A 481 1.83 -10.04 -8.53
N SER A 482 2.63 -10.61 -9.43
CA SER A 482 2.66 -12.02 -9.79
C SER A 482 4.14 -12.42 -9.83
N ASP A 483 4.44 -13.67 -9.49
CA ASP A 483 5.82 -14.15 -9.46
C ASP A 483 6.16 -15.10 -10.62
N ALA A 484 7.42 -15.53 -10.68
CA ALA A 484 8.02 -16.23 -11.81
C ALA A 484 8.47 -17.67 -11.46
N GLY A 485 7.73 -18.34 -10.57
CA GLY A 485 7.93 -19.75 -10.28
C GLY A 485 7.43 -20.65 -11.42
N VAL A 486 8.01 -21.84 -11.49
CA VAL A 486 7.62 -22.89 -12.44
C VAL A 486 7.54 -24.22 -11.69
N ARG A 487 6.55 -25.05 -12.02
CA ARG A 487 6.45 -26.45 -11.60
C ARG A 487 6.38 -27.35 -12.82
N ASP A 488 6.84 -28.60 -12.66
CA ASP A 488 6.65 -29.62 -13.68
C ASP A 488 5.22 -30.15 -13.60
N GLY A 489 4.56 -30.33 -14.76
CA GLY A 489 3.16 -30.76 -14.84
C GLY A 489 2.15 -29.66 -14.54
N ASP A 490 0.94 -30.03 -14.17
CA ASP A 490 -0.18 -29.12 -13.89
C ASP A 490 -0.28 -28.73 -12.40
N GLU A 491 0.85 -28.73 -11.67
CA GLU A 491 0.87 -28.31 -10.27
C GLU A 491 0.76 -26.79 -10.15
N VAL A 492 -0.24 -26.31 -9.41
CA VAL A 492 -0.37 -24.90 -9.01
C VAL A 492 0.84 -24.51 -8.15
N ILE A 493 1.23 -23.24 -8.19
CA ILE A 493 2.18 -22.60 -7.27
C ILE A 493 1.42 -21.79 -6.23
N GLY A 494 0.49 -20.94 -6.68
CA GLY A 494 -0.45 -20.21 -5.84
C GLY A 494 0.10 -18.97 -5.15
N THR A 495 -0.59 -18.53 -4.11
CA THR A 495 -0.50 -17.14 -3.60
C THR A 495 0.49 -16.97 -2.45
N LEU A 496 1.41 -16.00 -2.55
CA LEU A 496 2.36 -15.60 -1.51
C LEU A 496 2.08 -14.17 -1.03
N GLY A 497 2.20 -13.93 0.28
CA GLY A 497 2.19 -12.59 0.85
C GLY A 497 3.53 -12.21 1.45
N ILE A 498 3.90 -10.95 1.35
CA ILE A 498 5.14 -10.39 1.91
C ILE A 498 4.79 -9.14 2.71
N TYR A 499 5.39 -9.03 3.89
CA TYR A 499 5.25 -7.89 4.78
C TYR A 499 6.56 -7.65 5.55
N PHE A 500 6.64 -6.54 6.29
CA PHE A 500 7.78 -6.31 7.18
C PHE A 500 7.40 -5.67 8.52
N THR A 501 7.76 -6.33 9.62
CA THR A 501 7.37 -5.88 10.98
C THR A 501 8.49 -5.28 11.81
N ARG A 502 9.74 -5.22 11.31
CA ARG A 502 10.91 -4.96 12.16
C ARG A 502 11.52 -3.56 12.01
N ASP A 503 11.02 -2.76 11.07
CA ASP A 503 11.49 -1.37 10.87
C ASP A 503 11.12 -0.46 12.06
N LYS A 504 11.95 0.54 12.36
CA LYS A 504 11.70 1.55 13.43
C LYS A 504 11.24 0.94 14.77
N GLY A 505 11.91 -0.12 15.22
CA GLY A 505 11.55 -0.80 16.48
C GLY A 505 10.22 -1.56 16.42
N GLY A 506 9.70 -1.82 15.22
CA GLY A 506 8.46 -2.55 14.97
C GLY A 506 7.18 -1.74 15.16
N ARG A 507 7.26 -0.41 15.04
CA ARG A 507 6.10 0.47 15.16
C ARG A 507 5.98 1.43 13.99
N PHE A 508 4.74 1.79 13.69
CA PHE A 508 4.41 2.97 12.89
C PHE A 508 4.40 4.21 13.79
N GLU A 509 4.42 5.37 13.13
CA GLU A 509 4.20 6.65 13.79
C GLU A 509 2.84 6.66 14.53
N GLY A 510 2.81 7.26 15.73
CA GLY A 510 1.66 7.17 16.63
C GLY A 510 1.46 5.80 17.28
N GLY A 511 2.47 4.92 17.25
CA GLY A 511 2.64 3.80 18.18
C GLY A 511 1.97 2.48 17.80
N ALA A 512 1.22 2.44 16.70
CA ALA A 512 0.64 1.20 16.18
C ALA A 512 1.74 0.19 15.82
N ASP A 513 1.51 -1.08 16.13
CA ASP A 513 2.49 -2.13 15.87
C ASP A 513 2.57 -2.46 14.38
N ARG A 514 3.77 -2.67 13.81
CA ARG A 514 3.93 -3.06 12.40
C ARG A 514 3.36 -4.44 12.08
N TYR A 515 3.00 -5.24 13.08
CA TYR A 515 2.17 -6.43 12.89
C TYR A 515 0.81 -6.14 12.25
N ARG A 516 0.36 -4.88 12.15
CA ARG A 516 -0.78 -4.53 11.29
C ARG A 516 -0.54 -4.86 9.81
N SER A 517 0.70 -4.82 9.33
CA SER A 517 1.05 -5.30 7.99
C SER A 517 0.84 -6.82 7.87
N ARG A 518 1.22 -7.59 8.90
CA ARG A 518 0.95 -9.04 8.93
C ARG A 518 -0.55 -9.34 8.97
N ASP A 519 -1.30 -8.64 9.81
CA ASP A 519 -2.75 -8.81 9.92
C ASP A 519 -3.42 -8.53 8.56
N LEU A 520 -3.02 -7.44 7.90
CA LEU A 520 -3.47 -7.10 6.55
C LEU A 520 -3.17 -8.24 5.57
N THR A 521 -1.93 -8.73 5.53
CA THR A 521 -1.53 -9.86 4.67
C THR A 521 -2.36 -11.11 4.95
N ASP A 522 -2.55 -11.49 6.21
CA ASP A 522 -3.32 -12.68 6.57
C ASP A 522 -4.78 -12.56 6.14
N LEU A 523 -5.43 -11.44 6.44
CA LEU A 523 -6.84 -11.21 6.11
C LEU A 523 -7.07 -11.27 4.60
N VAL A 524 -6.27 -10.52 3.83
CA VAL A 524 -6.40 -10.45 2.36
C VAL A 524 -6.09 -11.80 1.71
N MET A 525 -4.99 -12.44 2.08
CA MET A 525 -4.65 -13.75 1.50
C MET A 525 -5.66 -14.84 1.88
N THR A 526 -6.20 -14.80 3.10
CA THR A 526 -7.21 -15.79 3.52
C THR A 526 -8.46 -15.66 2.65
N GLN A 527 -8.92 -14.44 2.41
CA GLN A 527 -10.10 -14.20 1.57
C GLN A 527 -9.84 -14.61 0.11
N ILE A 528 -8.73 -14.17 -0.48
CA ILE A 528 -8.37 -14.49 -1.87
C ILE A 528 -8.30 -16.00 -2.09
N VAL A 529 -7.55 -16.71 -1.25
CA VAL A 529 -7.38 -18.16 -1.42
C VAL A 529 -8.71 -18.89 -1.20
N ALA A 530 -9.49 -18.51 -0.20
CA ALA A 530 -10.79 -19.13 0.05
C ALA A 530 -11.75 -18.93 -1.13
N ASP A 531 -11.77 -17.74 -1.73
CA ASP A 531 -12.63 -17.44 -2.88
C ASP A 531 -12.19 -18.18 -4.14
N ILE A 532 -10.87 -18.27 -4.41
CA ILE A 532 -10.35 -19.07 -5.53
C ILE A 532 -10.69 -20.55 -5.34
N ARG A 533 -10.41 -21.12 -4.17
CA ARG A 533 -10.73 -22.52 -3.85
C ARG A 533 -12.20 -22.85 -4.01
N ARG A 534 -13.06 -21.93 -3.57
CA ARG A 534 -14.51 -22.12 -3.63
C ARG A 534 -15.06 -22.02 -5.06
N THR A 535 -14.45 -21.20 -5.90
CA THR A 535 -15.07 -20.77 -7.17
C THR A 535 -14.40 -21.38 -8.40
N TRP A 536 -13.09 -21.59 -8.36
CA TRP A 536 -12.28 -21.88 -9.54
C TRP A 536 -11.40 -23.12 -9.39
N GLU A 537 -10.51 -23.15 -8.38
CA GLU A 537 -9.51 -24.20 -8.23
C GLU A 537 -9.43 -24.66 -6.76
N PRO A 538 -10.16 -25.72 -6.37
CA PRO A 538 -10.23 -26.22 -4.99
C PRO A 538 -8.87 -26.50 -4.34
N GLU A 539 -7.87 -26.88 -5.13
CA GLU A 539 -6.51 -27.19 -4.67
C GLU A 539 -5.57 -25.97 -4.73
N TRP A 540 -6.11 -24.76 -4.97
CA TRP A 540 -5.29 -23.55 -5.03
C TRP A 540 -4.43 -23.38 -3.77
N MET A 541 -3.14 -23.22 -3.97
CA MET A 541 -2.19 -23.25 -2.86
C MET A 541 -2.04 -21.87 -2.21
N ARG A 542 -2.21 -21.82 -0.89
CA ARG A 542 -1.70 -20.71 -0.08
C ARG A 542 -0.25 -20.99 0.27
N ARG A 543 0.66 -20.14 -0.17
CA ARG A 543 2.06 -20.17 0.23
C ARG A 543 2.27 -19.41 1.55
N GLY A 544 3.52 -19.33 1.99
CA GLY A 544 3.89 -18.65 3.24
C GLY A 544 3.57 -17.15 3.25
N MET A 545 3.63 -16.55 4.44
CA MET A 545 3.60 -15.10 4.62
C MET A 545 4.98 -14.62 5.07
N TRP A 546 5.75 -14.02 4.16
CA TRP A 546 7.15 -13.70 4.37
C TRP A 546 7.34 -12.35 5.09
N ASN A 547 7.89 -12.40 6.31
CA ASN A 547 8.41 -11.22 7.01
C ASN A 547 9.80 -10.84 6.45
N ARG A 548 9.84 -10.11 5.34
CA ARG A 548 11.08 -9.80 4.60
C ARG A 548 11.22 -8.30 4.34
N SER A 549 12.46 -7.84 4.37
CA SER A 549 12.83 -6.42 4.25
C SER A 549 12.83 -5.95 2.79
N TYR A 550 11.73 -6.22 2.07
CA TYR A 550 11.51 -5.69 0.73
C TYR A 550 11.28 -4.19 0.86
N TYR A 551 11.82 -3.40 -0.06
CA TYR A 551 11.82 -1.95 0.09
C TYR A 551 10.40 -1.39 0.21
N GLU A 552 9.52 -1.85 -0.68
CA GLU A 552 8.08 -1.57 -0.72
C GLU A 552 7.32 -2.04 0.53
N ALA A 553 7.80 -3.06 1.26
CA ALA A 553 7.17 -3.53 2.50
C ALA A 553 7.69 -2.79 3.74
N ARG A 554 8.94 -2.31 3.67
CA ARG A 554 9.68 -1.72 4.80
C ARG A 554 9.41 -0.23 4.93
N VAL A 555 9.60 0.52 3.85
CA VAL A 555 9.74 1.97 3.88
C VAL A 555 8.41 2.73 4.07
N PRO A 556 7.25 2.26 3.58
CA PRO A 556 6.00 2.96 3.85
C PRO A 556 5.69 3.09 5.35
N GLY A 557 5.19 4.26 5.73
CA GLY A 557 4.74 4.61 7.08
C GLY A 557 3.36 4.05 7.46
N VAL A 558 2.79 3.16 6.65
CA VAL A 558 1.46 2.55 6.78
C VAL A 558 1.51 1.03 6.78
N PRO A 559 0.48 0.35 7.31
CA PRO A 559 0.26 -1.07 7.06
C PRO A 559 0.38 -1.38 5.56
N THR A 560 1.29 -2.27 5.22
CA THR A 560 1.66 -2.55 3.83
C THR A 560 1.79 -4.04 3.60
N MET A 561 1.26 -4.52 2.48
CA MET A 561 1.48 -5.88 2.00
C MET A 561 1.89 -5.87 0.52
N LEU A 562 2.75 -6.80 0.16
CA LEU A 562 2.97 -7.20 -1.23
C LEU A 562 2.31 -8.56 -1.41
N LEU A 563 1.58 -8.71 -2.50
CA LEU A 563 0.91 -9.94 -2.88
C LEU A 563 1.53 -10.43 -4.18
N GLU A 564 2.07 -11.64 -4.17
CA GLU A 564 2.27 -12.41 -5.39
C GLU A 564 1.04 -13.30 -5.54
N LEU A 565 0.09 -12.88 -6.39
CA LEU A 565 -1.21 -13.55 -6.50
C LEU A 565 -1.05 -14.99 -6.98
N LEU A 566 -0.27 -15.14 -8.05
CA LEU A 566 -0.08 -16.34 -8.84
C LEU A 566 1.30 -16.28 -9.51
N SER A 567 1.70 -17.39 -10.13
CA SER A 567 2.91 -17.47 -10.91
C SER A 567 2.68 -17.32 -12.42
N HIS A 568 3.11 -16.21 -13.02
CA HIS A 568 2.87 -15.93 -14.45
C HIS A 568 3.75 -16.76 -15.41
N GLN A 569 4.63 -17.61 -14.88
CA GLN A 569 5.41 -18.58 -15.66
C GLN A 569 4.91 -20.01 -15.51
N ASN A 570 3.87 -20.24 -14.70
CA ASN A 570 3.30 -21.56 -14.44
C ASN A 570 1.94 -21.67 -15.12
N PHE A 571 1.78 -22.63 -16.04
CA PHE A 571 0.57 -22.75 -16.83
C PHE A 571 -0.68 -23.05 -15.98
N ALA A 572 -0.57 -23.86 -14.92
CA ALA A 572 -1.69 -24.14 -14.03
C ALA A 572 -2.15 -22.93 -13.19
N ASP A 573 -1.30 -21.90 -13.05
CA ASP A 573 -1.63 -20.66 -12.36
C ASP A 573 -2.31 -19.63 -13.28
N MET A 574 -2.02 -19.68 -14.58
CA MET A 574 -2.48 -18.75 -15.62
C MET A 574 -3.81 -19.19 -16.21
#